data_AF-A0A8H5W8B2-F1
#
_entry.id   AF-A0A8H5W8B2-F1
#
_cell.length_a   1.000
_cell.length_b   1.000
_cell.length_c   1.000
_cell.angle_alpha   90.00
_cell.angle_beta   90.00
_cell.angle_gamma   90.00
#
_symmetry.space_group_name_H-M   'P 1'
#
loop_
_entity.id
_entity.type
_entity.pdbx_description
1 polymer ?
#
loop_
_entity_poly.entity_id
_entity_poly.type
_entity_poly.pdbx_seq_one_letter_code
_entity_poly.pdbx_strand_id
1 'polypeptide(L)'
;MMSLRSLVLSCLLFGAVQAEDSKDLSKLNCCLHIKDASDAWWMTNPDVTKDVCTKYYKDVAQFDSNTGTCDEHKNGTIKHADWKSKCKSYGHFLGWDYDRVGAGYDATCYPIDA
;
A
#
# COMPACT_ATOMS: atom_id res chain seq x y z
N MET A 1 61.29 -23.03 20.42
CA MET A 1 59.82 -23.19 20.35
C MET A 1 59.21 -22.39 21.48
N MET A 2 58.57 -21.26 21.17
CA MET A 2 57.82 -20.45 22.13
C MET A 2 56.44 -20.20 21.50
N SER A 3 55.45 -20.84 22.10
CA SER A 3 54.05 -20.86 21.65
C SER A 3 53.45 -19.46 21.73
N LEU A 4 53.01 -18.91 20.60
CA LEU A 4 52.23 -17.67 20.55
C LEU A 4 50.98 -17.84 21.43
N ARG A 5 50.89 -17.01 22.47
CA ARG A 5 49.71 -16.90 23.31
C ARG A 5 48.61 -16.18 22.52
N SER A 6 47.61 -16.96 22.14
CA SER A 6 46.18 -16.63 22.04
C SER A 6 45.83 -15.13 21.91
N LEU A 7 45.72 -14.64 20.67
CA LEU A 7 44.93 -13.44 20.36
C LEU A 7 43.46 -13.84 20.27
N VAL A 8 42.71 -13.62 21.36
CA VAL A 8 41.25 -13.59 21.31
C VAL A 8 40.86 -12.24 20.69
N LEU A 9 40.82 -12.20 19.36
CA LEU A 9 40.24 -11.10 18.60
C LEU A 9 38.77 -11.48 18.32
N SER A 10 37.90 -11.34 19.32
CA SER A 10 36.44 -11.35 19.13
C SER A 10 36.03 -10.03 18.47
N CYS A 11 36.39 -9.89 17.20
CA CYS A 11 35.76 -8.91 16.31
C CYS A 11 34.31 -9.36 16.10
N LEU A 12 33.40 -8.66 16.76
CA LEU A 12 32.30 -7.94 16.13
C LEU A 12 31.87 -8.44 14.74
N LEU A 13 30.56 -8.69 14.62
CA LEU A 13 29.81 -8.91 13.37
C LEU A 13 29.99 -10.37 12.88
N PHE A 14 28.97 -11.19 12.67
CA PHE A 14 27.80 -10.99 11.84
C PHE A 14 26.63 -11.77 12.43
N GLY A 15 25.98 -11.23 13.46
CA GLY A 15 24.56 -11.46 13.61
C GLY A 15 23.88 -10.64 12.53
N ALA A 16 23.89 -11.14 11.30
CA ALA A 16 22.98 -10.70 10.26
C ALA A 16 21.59 -11.01 10.80
N VAL A 17 21.04 -10.10 11.61
CA VAL A 17 19.60 -9.85 11.57
C VAL A 17 19.40 -9.58 10.09
N GLN A 18 18.84 -10.58 9.41
CA GLN A 18 18.32 -10.36 8.08
C GLN A 18 17.38 -9.18 8.30
N ALA A 19 17.79 -7.99 7.85
CA ALA A 19 16.86 -6.96 7.48
C ALA A 19 16.00 -7.67 6.44
N GLU A 20 14.93 -8.30 6.92
CA GLU A 20 14.02 -9.03 6.07
C GLU A 20 13.59 -8.00 5.04
N ASP A 21 13.99 -8.23 3.79
CA ASP A 21 13.77 -7.36 2.66
C ASP A 21 12.45 -6.61 2.86
N SER A 22 12.55 -5.30 3.14
CA SER A 22 11.37 -4.44 3.11
C SER A 22 10.99 -4.35 1.65
N LYS A 23 10.31 -5.38 1.14
CA LYS A 23 9.37 -5.16 0.04
C LYS A 23 8.52 -4.00 0.53
N ASP A 24 8.61 -2.86 -0.16
CA ASP A 24 7.66 -1.77 0.00
C ASP A 24 6.27 -2.41 -0.06
N LEU A 25 5.64 -2.53 1.11
CA LEU A 25 4.30 -3.08 1.21
C LEU A 25 3.42 -2.05 0.53
N SER A 26 2.75 -2.43 -0.55
CA SER A 26 1.93 -1.46 -1.29
C SER A 26 0.84 -0.93 -0.36
N LYS A 27 0.83 0.38 -0.12
CA LYS A 27 -0.25 1.06 0.62
C LYS A 27 -1.23 1.62 -0.38
N LEU A 28 -2.34 0.93 -0.60
CA LEU A 28 -3.29 1.26 -1.66
C LEU A 28 -4.44 2.11 -1.13
N ASN A 29 -4.91 3.08 -1.91
CA ASN A 29 -6.13 3.82 -1.58
C ASN A 29 -7.05 3.95 -2.79
N CYS A 30 -8.35 4.04 -2.55
CA CYS A 30 -9.32 4.43 -3.56
C CYS A 30 -9.41 5.96 -3.63
N CYS A 31 -9.64 6.47 -4.84
CA CYS A 31 -9.69 7.91 -5.11
C CYS A 31 -11.03 8.31 -5.72
N LEU A 32 -11.46 9.53 -5.47
CA LEU A 32 -12.67 10.12 -6.04
C LEU A 32 -12.34 11.45 -6.72
N HIS A 33 -12.89 11.65 -7.91
CA HIS A 33 -12.76 12.88 -8.68
C HIS A 33 -13.84 13.90 -8.28
N ILE A 34 -13.41 15.13 -8.00
CA ILE A 34 -14.29 16.25 -7.64
C ILE A 34 -14.62 17.04 -8.92
N LYS A 35 -15.89 16.98 -9.32
CA LYS A 35 -16.38 17.47 -10.62
C LYS A 35 -16.43 19.01 -10.73
N ASP A 36 -16.44 19.73 -9.61
CA ASP A 36 -16.66 21.18 -9.56
C ASP A 36 -15.45 21.98 -9.06
N ALA A 37 -14.28 21.34 -8.91
CA ALA A 37 -13.05 22.06 -8.61
C ALA A 37 -12.49 22.70 -9.90
N SER A 38 -12.01 23.95 -9.81
CA SER A 38 -11.43 24.69 -10.94
C SER A 38 -10.23 23.98 -11.58
N ASP A 39 -9.59 23.11 -10.80
CA ASP A 39 -8.56 22.18 -11.21
C ASP A 39 -9.08 20.77 -10.93
N ALA A 40 -8.99 19.86 -11.90
CA ALA A 40 -9.40 18.46 -11.75
C ALA A 40 -8.61 17.79 -10.63
N TRP A 41 -9.20 17.66 -9.44
CA TRP A 41 -8.54 17.10 -8.26
C TRP A 41 -9.12 15.75 -7.89
N TRP A 42 -8.20 14.83 -7.60
CA TRP A 42 -8.51 13.51 -7.05
C TRP A 42 -8.22 13.52 -5.56
N MET A 43 -9.17 13.06 -4.75
CA MET A 43 -9.01 12.93 -3.31
C MET A 43 -9.10 11.47 -2.88
N THR A 44 -8.35 11.12 -1.85
CA THR A 44 -8.48 9.81 -1.22
C THR A 44 -9.88 9.66 -0.62
N ASN A 45 -10.41 8.44 -0.65
CA ASN A 45 -11.66 8.11 0.00
C ASN A 45 -11.44 6.93 0.97
N PRO A 46 -11.08 7.20 2.23
CA PRO A 46 -10.74 6.17 3.21
C PRO A 46 -11.86 5.17 3.49
N ASP A 47 -13.13 5.59 3.44
CA ASP A 47 -14.27 4.68 3.66
C ASP A 47 -14.38 3.65 2.54
N VAL A 48 -14.25 4.10 1.29
CA VAL A 48 -14.23 3.22 0.12
C VAL A 48 -12.98 2.33 0.14
N THR A 49 -11.82 2.89 0.51
CA THR A 49 -10.59 2.11 0.68
C THR A 49 -10.79 1.00 1.70
N LYS A 50 -11.36 1.30 2.87
CA LYS A 50 -11.63 0.33 3.94
C LYS A 50 -12.55 -0.78 3.48
N ASP A 51 -13.64 -0.42 2.81
CA ASP A 51 -14.63 -1.39 2.33
C ASP A 51 -14.05 -2.29 1.24
N VAL A 52 -13.30 -1.73 0.29
CA VAL A 52 -12.63 -2.51 -0.76
C VAL A 52 -11.57 -3.43 -0.15
N CYS A 53 -10.75 -2.92 0.77
CA CYS A 53 -9.72 -3.70 1.48
C CYS A 53 -10.35 -4.89 2.21
N THR A 54 -11.37 -4.63 3.03
CA THR A 54 -12.02 -5.65 3.86
C THR A 54 -12.84 -6.65 3.04
N LYS A 55 -13.48 -6.20 1.96
CA LYS A 55 -14.36 -7.06 1.15
C LYS A 55 -13.61 -7.96 0.19
N TYR A 56 -12.51 -7.48 -0.40
CA TYR A 56 -11.82 -8.19 -1.49
C TYR A 56 -10.44 -8.71 -1.11
N TYR A 57 -9.80 -8.14 -0.09
CA TYR A 57 -8.39 -8.40 0.20
C TYR A 57 -8.07 -8.72 1.67
N LYS A 58 -9.08 -9.00 2.51
CA LYS A 58 -8.93 -9.30 3.94
C LYS A 58 -7.88 -10.35 4.30
N ASP A 59 -7.60 -11.28 3.39
CA ASP A 59 -6.68 -12.40 3.62
C ASP A 59 -5.22 -12.02 3.30
N VAL A 60 -5.01 -10.93 2.54
CA VAL A 60 -3.70 -10.52 2.00
C VAL A 60 -3.32 -9.06 2.32
N ALA A 61 -4.22 -8.29 2.90
CA ALA A 61 -3.99 -6.91 3.31
C ALA A 61 -4.88 -6.50 4.49
N GLN A 62 -4.49 -5.42 5.16
CA GLN A 62 -5.21 -4.83 6.28
C GLN A 62 -5.40 -3.33 6.06
N PHE A 63 -6.57 -2.81 6.42
CA PHE A 63 -6.79 -1.36 6.40
C PHE A 63 -6.09 -0.69 7.59
N ASP A 64 -5.24 0.30 7.31
CA ASP A 64 -4.68 1.22 8.29
C ASP A 64 -5.55 2.50 8.34
N SER A 65 -6.24 2.68 9.47
CA SER A 65 -7.09 3.85 9.70
C SER A 65 -6.33 5.15 9.90
N ASN A 66 -5.02 5.10 10.22
CA ASN A 66 -4.22 6.30 10.45
C ASN A 66 -3.85 6.97 9.12
N THR A 67 -3.53 6.17 8.12
CA THR A 67 -3.15 6.61 6.77
C THR A 67 -4.34 6.61 5.81
N GLY A 68 -5.39 5.86 6.10
CA GLY A 68 -6.52 5.65 5.18
C GLY A 68 -6.16 4.75 4.00
N THR A 69 -5.19 3.86 4.17
CA THR A 69 -4.67 2.94 3.14
C THR A 69 -4.98 1.49 3.45
N CYS A 70 -4.97 0.66 2.42
CA CYS A 70 -4.99 -0.79 2.50
C CYS A 70 -3.56 -1.28 2.32
N ASP A 71 -3.00 -1.80 3.40
CA ASP A 71 -1.59 -2.13 3.49
C ASP A 71 -1.43 -3.63 3.26
N GLU A 72 -0.67 -3.98 2.24
CA GLU A 72 -0.38 -5.39 1.94
C GLU A 72 0.37 -6.06 3.09
N HIS A 73 0.05 -7.33 3.35
CA HIS A 73 0.90 -8.17 4.18
C HIS A 73 2.23 -8.43 3.47
N LYS A 74 3.24 -8.91 4.21
CA LYS A 74 4.60 -9.18 3.69
C LYS A 74 4.68 -10.07 2.43
N ASN A 75 3.64 -10.85 2.18
CA ASN A 75 3.51 -11.72 1.00
C ASN A 75 2.28 -11.38 0.12
N GLY A 76 1.72 -10.17 0.28
CA GLY A 76 0.63 -9.65 -0.55
C GLY A 76 1.03 -9.54 -2.03
N THR A 77 0.03 -9.60 -2.91
CA THR A 77 0.22 -9.49 -4.37
C THR A 77 -0.96 -8.79 -5.06
N ILE A 78 -1.55 -7.80 -4.38
CA ILE A 78 -2.59 -6.94 -4.89
C ILE A 78 -2.02 -6.15 -6.07
N LYS A 79 -2.44 -6.53 -7.26
CA LYS A 79 -2.11 -5.80 -8.48
C LYS A 79 -2.88 -4.49 -8.50
N HIS A 80 -2.21 -3.39 -8.79
CA HIS A 80 -2.84 -2.06 -8.90
C HIS A 80 -4.06 -2.03 -9.81
N ALA A 81 -3.98 -2.70 -10.98
CA ALA A 81 -5.08 -2.73 -11.94
C ALA A 81 -6.32 -3.43 -11.37
N ASP A 82 -6.13 -4.50 -10.59
CA ASP A 82 -7.23 -5.18 -9.91
C ASP A 82 -7.80 -4.30 -8.79
N TRP A 83 -6.94 -3.70 -7.96
CA TRP A 83 -7.35 -2.76 -6.92
C TRP A 83 -8.19 -1.60 -7.49
N LYS A 84 -7.70 -0.94 -8.54
CA LYS A 84 -8.43 0.12 -9.27
C LYS A 84 -9.77 -0.36 -9.80
N SER A 85 -9.82 -1.57 -10.34
CA SER A 85 -11.08 -2.19 -10.81
C SER A 85 -12.07 -2.40 -9.66
N LYS A 86 -11.61 -2.84 -8.48
CA LYS A 86 -12.45 -3.00 -7.29
C LYS A 86 -12.93 -1.66 -6.72
N CYS A 87 -12.07 -0.65 -6.65
CA CYS A 87 -12.47 0.71 -6.28
C CYS A 87 -13.59 1.22 -7.20
N LYS A 88 -13.40 1.13 -8.52
CA LYS A 88 -14.41 1.53 -9.52
C LYS A 88 -15.72 0.77 -9.38
N SER A 89 -15.66 -0.55 -9.24
CA SER A 89 -16.85 -1.39 -9.08
C SER A 89 -17.61 -1.07 -7.79
N TYR A 90 -16.90 -0.81 -6.69
CA TYR A 90 -17.52 -0.45 -5.42
C TYR A 90 -18.11 0.96 -5.45
N GLY A 91 -17.37 1.94 -5.99
CA GLY A 91 -17.90 3.29 -6.18
C GLY A 91 -19.13 3.32 -7.08
N HIS A 92 -19.17 2.49 -8.13
CA HIS A 92 -20.36 2.33 -8.96
C HIS A 92 -21.54 1.73 -8.20
N PHE A 93 -21.30 0.74 -7.35
CA PHE A 93 -22.32 0.20 -6.43
C PHE A 93 -22.87 1.28 -5.47
N LEU A 94 -22.06 2.27 -5.10
CA LEU A 94 -22.50 3.45 -4.32
C LEU A 94 -23.18 4.53 -5.17
N GLY A 95 -23.30 4.35 -6.48
CA GLY A 95 -23.98 5.27 -7.40
C GLY A 95 -23.07 6.31 -8.06
N TRP A 96 -21.75 6.17 -8.00
CA TRP A 96 -20.81 7.05 -8.71
C TRP A 96 -20.51 6.55 -10.13
N ASP A 97 -20.24 7.50 -11.02
CA ASP A 97 -19.78 7.18 -12.38
C ASP A 97 -18.36 6.58 -12.34
N TYR A 98 -18.08 5.64 -13.26
CA TYR A 98 -16.82 4.90 -13.32
C TYR A 98 -15.58 5.78 -13.60
N ASP A 99 -15.78 6.92 -14.26
CA ASP A 99 -14.76 7.93 -14.54
C ASP A 99 -14.44 8.79 -13.31
N ARG A 100 -15.33 8.82 -12.31
CA ARG A 100 -15.14 9.55 -11.08
C ARG A 100 -14.35 8.77 -10.03
N VAL A 101 -14.08 7.49 -10.25
CA VAL A 101 -13.45 6.63 -9.24
C VAL A 101 -12.11 6.12 -9.74
N GLY A 102 -11.11 6.17 -8.86
CA GLY A 102 -9.73 5.85 -9.16
C GLY A 102 -9.04 5.09 -8.05
N ALA A 103 -7.73 5.01 -8.16
CA ALA A 103 -6.85 4.43 -7.16
C ALA A 103 -5.53 5.19 -7.10
N GLY A 104 -4.86 5.10 -5.97
CA GLY A 104 -3.53 5.65 -5.75
C GLY A 104 -2.77 4.86 -4.68
N TYR A 105 -1.67 5.45 -4.23
CA TYR A 105 -0.75 4.84 -3.28
C TYR A 105 -0.36 5.80 -2.17
N ASP A 106 -0.01 5.27 -1.00
CA ASP A 106 0.56 6.04 0.12
C ASP A 106 -0.27 7.27 0.49
N ALA A 107 -1.59 7.11 0.51
CA ALA A 107 -2.56 8.17 0.76
C ALA A 107 -2.52 9.33 -0.25
N THR A 108 -2.01 9.08 -1.46
CA THR A 108 -2.00 10.03 -2.56
C THR A 108 -2.93 9.56 -3.69
N CYS A 109 -3.42 10.52 -4.47
CA CYS A 109 -4.22 10.24 -5.65
C CYS A 109 -3.58 10.93 -6.85
N TYR A 110 -3.36 10.16 -7.91
CA TYR A 110 -2.83 10.67 -9.17
C TYR A 110 -3.95 10.74 -10.21
N PRO A 111 -3.89 11.69 -11.15
CA PRO A 111 -4.70 11.63 -12.35
C PRO A 111 -4.52 10.26 -13.00
N ILE A 112 -5.63 9.62 -13.34
CA ILE A 112 -5.62 8.27 -13.93
C ILE A 112 -4.89 8.24 -15.30
N ASP A 113 -4.66 9.41 -15.90
CA ASP A 113 -4.17 9.57 -17.28
C ASP A 113 -2.82 10.33 -17.39
N ALA A 114 -2.00 10.37 -16.32
CA ALA A 114 -0.65 10.92 -16.38
C ALA A 114 0.38 9.92 -16.94
#